data_AF-A0A7J6TAB3-F1
#
_entry.id   AF-A0A7J6TAB3-F1
#
_cell.length_a   1.000
_cell.length_b   1.000
_cell.length_c   1.000
_cell.angle_alpha   90.00
_cell.angle_beta   90.00
_cell.angle_gamma   90.00
#
_symmetry.space_group_name_H-M   'P 1'
#
loop_
_entity.id
_entity.type
_entity.pdbx_description
1 polymer ?
#
loop_
_entity_poly.entity_id
_entity_poly.type
_entity_poly.pdbx_seq_one_letter_code
_entity_poly.pdbx_strand_id
1 'polypeptide(L)'
;TNLAVFLARAKRILSEYNSKLPSDRQLSQASMDEMILDKLISMVPGAAKAELRRQRPSKVEDMVNIVSDYSPEAGVATSTLQQLEKRLDSKLQKVLAAVSRPLSESGQLEKLQQQVQALQQRGNGSKGRSFQRKCGICLGSHMTKDCPLKQFDSGCYLCGGSDHIARNCPKSLTKKSSGDSSRPSASGN
;
A
#
# COMPACT_ATOMS: atom_id res chain seq x y z
N THR A 1 -31.09 0.96 15.00
CA THR A 1 -30.06 1.21 16.03
C THR A 1 -30.53 2.37 16.89
N ASN A 2 -30.66 2.18 18.21
CA ASN A 2 -31.10 3.24 19.11
C ASN A 2 -30.09 4.41 19.10
N LEU A 3 -30.56 5.63 18.80
CA LEU A 3 -29.71 6.82 18.62
C LEU A 3 -28.85 7.13 19.85
N ALA A 4 -29.38 6.89 21.06
CA ALA A 4 -28.64 7.07 22.30
C ALA A 4 -27.46 6.11 22.42
N VAL A 5 -27.63 4.85 21.97
CA VAL A 5 -26.54 3.86 21.94
C VAL A 5 -25.46 4.27 20.94
N PHE A 6 -25.85 4.82 19.78
CA PHE A 6 -24.90 5.36 18.80
C PHE A 6 -24.09 6.53 19.38
N LEU A 7 -24.75 7.50 20.03
CA LEU A 7 -24.11 8.65 20.65
C LEU A 7 -23.13 8.25 21.74
N ALA A 8 -23.55 7.38 22.66
CA ALA A 8 -22.70 6.91 23.75
C ALA A 8 -21.44 6.23 23.19
N ARG A 9 -21.59 5.43 22.12
CA ARG A 9 -20.48 4.79 21.44
C ARG A 9 -19.57 5.80 20.71
N ALA A 10 -20.15 6.76 20.00
CA ALA A 10 -19.39 7.79 19.27
C ALA A 10 -18.58 8.67 20.23
N LYS A 11 -19.19 9.14 21.32
CA LYS A 11 -18.51 9.90 22.38
C LYS A 11 -17.36 9.12 23.00
N ARG A 12 -17.59 7.85 23.34
CA ARG A 12 -16.56 6.98 23.91
C ARG A 12 -15.38 6.78 22.96
N ILE A 13 -15.65 6.47 21.70
CA ILE A 13 -14.61 6.26 20.68
C ILE A 13 -13.81 7.54 20.48
N LEU A 14 -14.48 8.68 20.24
CA LEU A 14 -13.79 9.94 20.00
C LEU A 14 -12.95 10.39 21.20
N SER A 15 -13.47 10.24 22.42
CA SER A 15 -12.71 10.53 23.64
C SER A 15 -11.47 9.64 23.79
N GLU A 16 -11.58 8.35 23.44
CA GLU A 16 -10.46 7.41 23.49
C GLU A 16 -9.40 7.68 22.42
N TYR A 17 -9.82 8.09 21.22
CA TYR A 17 -8.89 8.54 20.19
C TYR A 17 -8.21 9.85 20.60
N ASN A 18 -8.96 10.79 21.17
CA ASN A 18 -8.46 12.08 21.60
C ASN A 18 -7.42 11.96 22.73
N SER A 19 -7.60 11.03 23.66
CA SER A 19 -6.62 10.78 24.72
C SER A 19 -5.30 10.17 24.22
N LYS A 20 -5.31 9.52 23.04
CA LYS A 20 -4.12 8.98 22.39
C LYS A 20 -3.39 9.99 21.50
N LEU A 21 -3.98 11.16 21.25
CA LEU A 21 -3.33 12.22 20.49
C LEU A 21 -2.31 12.97 21.37
N PRO A 22 -1.19 13.45 20.79
CA PRO A 22 -0.26 14.32 21.50
C PRO A 22 -0.97 15.60 21.95
N SER A 23 -0.56 16.17 23.10
CA SER A 23 -1.26 17.28 23.77
C SER A 23 -1.49 18.52 22.89
N ASP A 24 -0.63 18.74 21.90
CA ASP A 24 -0.73 19.83 20.91
C ASP A 24 -1.90 19.66 19.92
N ARG A 25 -2.44 18.44 19.79
CA ARG A 25 -3.52 18.08 18.84
C ARG A 25 -4.77 17.56 19.53
N GLN A 26 -4.87 17.69 20.85
CA GLN A 26 -6.06 17.27 21.58
C GLN A 26 -7.23 18.20 21.24
N LEU A 27 -8.32 17.59 20.80
CA LEU A 27 -9.58 18.26 20.50
C LEU A 27 -10.32 18.60 21.80
N SER A 28 -11.01 19.73 21.79
CA SER A 28 -11.92 20.08 22.88
C SER A 28 -13.16 19.18 22.86
N GLN A 29 -13.82 19.04 24.02
CA GLN A 29 -15.09 18.30 24.10
C GLN A 29 -16.14 18.86 23.15
N ALA A 30 -16.20 20.19 23.00
CA ALA A 30 -17.13 20.86 22.09
C ALA A 30 -16.86 20.52 20.61
N SER A 31 -15.59 20.42 20.20
CA SER A 31 -15.23 20.05 18.82
C SER A 31 -15.59 18.59 18.51
N MET A 32 -15.43 17.68 19.48
CA MET A 32 -15.87 16.30 19.34
C MET A 32 -17.39 16.19 19.25
N ASP A 33 -18.11 16.94 20.08
CA ASP A 33 -19.57 16.97 20.05
C ASP A 33 -20.10 17.56 18.72
N GLU A 34 -19.44 18.59 18.17
CA GLU A 34 -19.76 19.16 16.85
C GLU A 34 -19.61 18.12 15.72
N MET A 35 -18.51 17.35 15.73
CA MET A 35 -18.32 16.26 14.75
C MET A 35 -19.39 15.16 14.86
N ILE A 36 -19.83 14.83 16.08
CA ILE A 36 -20.90 13.86 16.30
C ILE A 36 -22.23 14.40 15.77
N LEU A 37 -22.53 15.68 16.05
CA LEU A 37 -23.73 16.35 15.58
C LEU A 37 -23.79 16.44 14.05
N ASP A 38 -22.69 16.80 13.39
CA ASP A 38 -22.63 16.87 11.92
C ASP A 38 -22.87 15.49 11.30
N LYS A 39 -22.25 14.45 11.88
CA LYS A 39 -22.47 13.07 11.44
C LYS A 39 -23.92 12.62 11.68
N LEU A 40 -24.53 13.03 12.78
CA LEU A 40 -25.94 12.78 13.02
C LEU A 40 -26.84 13.45 11.99
N ILE A 41 -26.64 14.75 11.74
CA ILE A 41 -27.41 15.50 10.73
C ILE A 41 -27.29 14.87 9.34
N SER A 42 -26.14 14.29 9.01
CA SER A 42 -25.94 13.54 7.76
C SER A 42 -26.69 12.21 7.70
N MET A 43 -27.03 11.61 8.84
CA MET A 43 -27.72 10.31 8.92
C MET A 43 -29.24 10.44 9.12
N VAL A 44 -29.72 11.64 9.45
CA VAL A 44 -31.13 11.91 9.76
C VAL A 44 -31.99 11.95 8.48
N PRO A 45 -33.18 11.30 8.46
CA PRO A 45 -34.13 11.41 7.35
C PRO A 45 -34.54 12.87 7.09
N GLY A 46 -34.86 13.20 5.83
CA GLY A 46 -35.19 14.58 5.42
C GLY A 46 -36.32 15.23 6.25
N ALA A 47 -37.26 14.44 6.76
CA ALA A 47 -38.34 14.89 7.65
C ALA A 47 -37.82 15.40 9.01
N ALA A 48 -36.96 14.63 9.70
CA ALA A 48 -36.37 15.10 10.96
C ALA A 48 -35.35 16.23 10.76
N LYS A 49 -34.69 16.30 9.60
CA LYS A 49 -33.82 17.44 9.28
C LYS A 49 -34.61 18.74 9.13
N ALA A 50 -35.83 18.67 8.59
CA ALA A 50 -36.73 19.82 8.55
C ALA A 50 -37.16 20.24 9.96
N GLU A 51 -37.40 19.28 10.87
CA GLU A 51 -37.79 19.56 12.25
C GLU A 51 -36.64 20.16 13.09
N LEU A 52 -35.42 19.62 12.94
CA LEU A 52 -34.21 20.20 13.54
C LEU A 52 -33.97 21.65 13.09
N ARG A 53 -34.28 21.97 11.83
CA ARG A 53 -34.19 23.34 11.31
C ARG A 53 -35.26 24.26 11.87
N ARG A 54 -36.46 23.74 12.17
CA ARG A 54 -37.58 24.51 12.73
C ARG A 54 -37.40 24.79 14.23
N GLN A 55 -36.99 23.79 15.00
CA GLN A 55 -36.87 23.91 16.46
C GLN A 55 -35.54 24.52 16.92
N ARG A 56 -34.53 24.56 16.03
CA ARG A 56 -33.19 25.09 16.27
C ARG A 56 -32.66 24.80 17.69
N PRO A 57 -32.54 23.52 18.09
CA PRO A 57 -32.21 23.16 19.45
C PRO A 57 -30.76 23.54 19.78
N SER A 58 -30.51 24.06 20.98
CA SER A 58 -29.18 24.44 21.45
C SER A 58 -28.47 23.34 22.24
N LYS A 59 -29.19 22.29 22.66
CA LYS A 59 -28.65 21.15 23.40
C LYS A 59 -28.67 19.88 22.56
N VAL A 60 -27.63 19.07 22.73
CA VAL A 60 -27.48 17.78 22.05
C VAL A 60 -28.63 16.84 22.39
N GLU A 61 -29.04 16.75 23.66
CA GLU A 61 -30.20 15.96 24.08
C GLU A 61 -31.49 16.31 23.32
N ASP A 62 -31.77 17.59 23.09
CA ASP A 62 -33.01 18.02 22.42
C ASP A 62 -32.98 17.64 20.93
N MET A 63 -31.82 17.77 20.27
CA MET A 63 -31.64 17.29 18.90
C MET A 63 -31.86 15.78 18.78
N VAL A 64 -31.45 15.03 19.80
CA VAL A 64 -31.51 13.57 19.82
C VAL A 64 -32.94 13.08 20.06
N ASN A 65 -33.70 13.78 20.89
CA ASN A 65 -35.12 13.50 21.07
C ASN A 65 -35.90 13.70 19.76
N ILE A 66 -35.71 14.85 19.11
CA ILE A 66 -36.35 15.16 17.81
C ILE A 66 -35.99 14.11 16.75
N VAL A 67 -34.74 13.67 16.68
CA VAL A 67 -34.33 12.68 15.67
C VAL A 67 -34.83 11.27 16.00
N SER A 68 -34.99 10.94 17.29
CA SER A 68 -35.50 9.64 17.73
C SER A 68 -36.96 9.44 17.31
N ASP A 69 -37.76 10.50 17.33
CA ASP A 69 -39.18 10.46 16.93
C ASP A 69 -39.39 10.19 15.43
N TYR A 70 -38.37 10.46 14.61
CA TYR A 70 -38.40 10.21 13.17
C TYR A 70 -37.48 9.06 12.75
N SER A 71 -36.92 8.32 13.72
CA SER A 71 -36.33 7.02 13.43
C SER A 71 -37.46 6.12 12.97
N PRO A 72 -37.47 5.64 11.71
CA PRO A 72 -38.55 4.79 11.25
C PRO A 72 -38.61 3.55 12.15
N GLU A 73 -39.75 3.36 12.81
CA GLU A 73 -40.14 2.07 13.36
C GLU A 73 -39.80 0.99 12.32
N ALA A 74 -39.04 0.00 12.78
CA ALA A 74 -38.21 -0.91 12.01
C ALA A 74 -39.00 -1.92 11.15
N GLY A 75 -39.84 -1.45 10.21
CA GLY A 75 -40.70 -2.32 9.40
C GLY A 75 -40.14 -2.77 8.05
N VAL A 76 -39.34 -1.94 7.37
CA VAL A 76 -38.99 -2.19 5.95
C VAL A 76 -37.49 -2.24 5.68
N ALA A 77 -36.68 -1.51 6.46
CA ALA A 77 -35.21 -1.48 6.32
C ALA A 77 -34.49 -2.67 6.98
N THR A 78 -35.20 -3.52 7.73
CA THR A 78 -34.65 -4.73 8.34
C THR A 78 -34.18 -5.71 7.28
N SER A 79 -34.92 -5.88 6.17
CA SER A 79 -34.55 -6.82 5.11
C SER A 79 -33.19 -6.48 4.45
N THR A 80 -32.95 -5.21 4.14
CA THR A 80 -31.72 -4.79 3.44
C THR A 80 -30.52 -4.76 4.37
N LEU A 81 -30.69 -4.30 5.62
CA LEU A 81 -29.63 -4.36 6.62
C LEU A 81 -29.31 -5.79 7.04
N GLN A 82 -30.30 -6.65 7.23
CA GLN A 82 -30.10 -8.07 7.57
C GLN A 82 -29.45 -8.84 6.40
N GLN A 83 -29.71 -8.43 5.15
CA GLN A 83 -29.03 -8.95 3.97
C GLN A 83 -27.57 -8.47 3.89
N LEU A 84 -27.29 -7.23 4.31
CA LEU A 84 -25.93 -6.71 4.39
C LEU A 84 -25.16 -7.32 5.56
N GLU A 85 -25.78 -7.53 6.72
CA GLU A 85 -25.22 -8.25 7.87
C GLU A 85 -24.86 -9.68 7.48
N LYS A 86 -25.77 -10.44 6.83
CA LYS A 86 -25.44 -11.78 6.30
C LYS A 86 -24.27 -11.76 5.31
N ARG A 87 -24.16 -10.71 4.49
CA ARG A 87 -23.02 -10.54 3.57
C ARG A 87 -21.73 -10.19 4.28
N LEU A 88 -21.81 -9.43 5.37
CA LEU A 88 -20.67 -9.09 6.21
C LEU A 88 -20.21 -10.30 7.03
N ASP A 89 -21.13 -11.03 7.66
CA ASP A 89 -20.83 -12.25 8.41
C ASP A 89 -20.22 -13.33 7.52
N SER A 90 -20.75 -13.54 6.32
CA SER A 90 -20.14 -14.49 5.37
C SER A 90 -18.76 -14.04 4.89
N LYS A 91 -18.49 -12.74 4.79
CA LYS A 91 -17.16 -12.21 4.51
C LYS A 91 -16.24 -12.35 5.73
N LEU A 92 -16.73 -12.05 6.93
CA LEU A 92 -16.00 -12.18 8.18
C LEU A 92 -15.63 -13.64 8.44
N GLN A 93 -16.53 -14.58 8.17
CA GLN A 93 -16.28 -16.01 8.31
C GLN A 93 -15.30 -16.53 7.26
N LYS A 94 -15.28 -15.96 6.05
CA LYS A 94 -14.23 -16.23 5.04
C LYS A 94 -12.87 -15.67 5.44
N VAL A 95 -12.82 -14.47 6.01
CA VAL A 95 -11.59 -13.84 6.51
C VAL A 95 -11.08 -14.59 7.74
N LEU A 96 -11.97 -14.91 8.69
CA LEU A 96 -11.65 -15.75 9.84
C LEU A 96 -11.23 -17.14 9.39
N ALA A 97 -11.86 -17.76 8.39
CA ALA A 97 -11.36 -19.02 7.85
C ALA A 97 -9.98 -18.86 7.18
N ALA A 98 -9.71 -17.75 6.50
CA ALA A 98 -8.39 -17.46 5.94
C ALA A 98 -7.31 -17.21 7.01
N VAL A 99 -7.70 -16.63 8.15
CA VAL A 99 -6.82 -16.30 9.30
C VAL A 99 -6.68 -17.47 10.28
N SER A 100 -7.72 -18.29 10.43
CA SER A 100 -7.81 -19.48 11.30
C SER A 100 -7.42 -20.75 10.57
N ARG A 101 -7.16 -20.68 9.26
CA ARG A 101 -6.36 -21.70 8.58
C ARG A 101 -5.13 -21.83 9.46
N PRO A 102 -4.89 -23.01 10.06
CA PRO A 102 -3.69 -23.18 10.85
C PRO A 102 -2.54 -22.74 9.95
N LEU A 103 -1.66 -21.92 10.50
CA LEU A 103 -0.32 -21.72 9.97
C LEU A 103 0.37 -23.08 9.99
N SER A 104 -0.05 -24.01 9.14
CA SER A 104 0.77 -25.10 8.63
C SER A 104 1.67 -24.53 7.53
N GLU A 105 2.31 -23.41 7.87
CA GLU A 105 3.67 -23.14 7.41
C GLU A 105 4.54 -24.37 7.65
N SER A 106 4.23 -25.29 8.58
CA SER A 106 4.95 -26.57 8.73
C SER A 106 5.16 -27.31 7.40
N GLY A 107 4.15 -27.43 6.54
CA GLY A 107 4.29 -28.19 5.28
C GLY A 107 5.09 -27.48 4.19
N GLN A 108 4.95 -26.15 4.08
CA GLN A 108 5.68 -25.36 3.08
C GLN A 108 7.09 -24.99 3.57
N LEU A 109 7.26 -24.77 4.88
CA LEU A 109 8.54 -24.51 5.54
C LEU A 109 9.39 -25.78 5.59
N GLU A 110 8.84 -26.98 5.87
CA GLU A 110 9.61 -28.23 5.71
C GLU A 110 10.06 -28.42 4.26
N LYS A 111 9.19 -28.15 3.29
CA LYS A 111 9.52 -28.29 1.86
C LYS A 111 10.58 -27.27 1.42
N LEU A 112 10.50 -26.03 1.92
CA LEU A 112 11.51 -24.98 1.73
C LEU A 112 12.82 -25.33 2.44
N GLN A 113 12.77 -25.87 3.66
CA GLN A 113 13.94 -26.24 4.45
C GLN A 113 14.65 -27.44 3.84
N GLN A 114 13.91 -28.41 3.32
CA GLN A 114 14.43 -29.54 2.55
C GLN A 114 14.98 -29.10 1.18
N GLN A 115 14.35 -28.09 0.55
CA GLN A 115 14.87 -27.49 -0.69
C GLN A 115 16.13 -26.64 -0.46
N VAL A 116 16.22 -25.91 0.66
CA VAL A 116 17.42 -25.17 1.08
C VAL A 116 18.54 -26.13 1.44
N GLN A 117 18.25 -27.26 2.10
CA GLN A 117 19.23 -28.30 2.40
C GLN A 117 19.75 -28.98 1.12
N ALA A 118 18.89 -29.22 0.13
CA ALA A 118 19.29 -29.70 -1.20
C ALA A 118 20.12 -28.66 -1.99
N LEU A 119 19.84 -27.37 -1.82
CA LEU A 119 20.63 -26.28 -2.42
C LEU A 119 21.98 -26.10 -1.72
N GLN A 120 22.08 -26.31 -0.40
CA GLN A 120 23.35 -26.28 0.32
C GLN A 120 24.28 -27.43 -0.09
N GLN A 121 23.73 -28.63 -0.35
CA GLN A 121 24.51 -29.74 -0.92
C GLN A 121 24.96 -29.48 -2.38
N ARG A 122 24.23 -28.63 -3.12
CA ARG A 122 24.66 -28.09 -4.43
C ARG A 122 25.59 -26.87 -4.33
N GLY A 123 25.79 -26.33 -3.14
CA GLY A 123 26.63 -25.16 -2.85
C GLY A 123 28.13 -25.40 -2.93
N ASN A 124 28.58 -26.61 -3.28
CA ASN A 124 30.00 -26.93 -3.47
C ASN A 124 30.44 -26.98 -4.96
N GLY A 125 29.74 -26.27 -5.86
CA GLY A 125 30.03 -26.42 -7.30
C GLY A 125 29.54 -25.36 -8.27
N SER A 126 29.01 -24.21 -7.84
CA SER A 126 28.62 -23.15 -8.77
C SER A 126 29.82 -22.30 -9.18
N LYS A 127 30.63 -22.86 -10.10
CA LYS A 127 31.38 -22.07 -11.09
C LYS A 127 30.39 -21.16 -11.80
N GLY A 128 30.15 -19.97 -11.24
CA GLY A 128 29.64 -18.85 -12.02
C GLY A 128 30.54 -18.75 -13.23
N ARG A 129 29.97 -18.93 -14.43
CA ARG A 129 30.70 -18.85 -15.69
C ARG A 129 31.34 -17.48 -15.76
N SER A 130 32.60 -17.40 -15.33
CA SER A 130 33.55 -16.38 -15.70
C SER A 130 33.73 -16.54 -17.20
N PHE A 131 32.80 -15.97 -17.98
CA PHE A 131 33.10 -15.56 -19.32
C PHE A 131 34.40 -14.77 -19.19
N GLN A 132 35.52 -15.32 -19.67
CA GLN A 132 36.83 -14.73 -19.53
C GLN A 132 36.76 -13.33 -20.12
N ARG A 133 36.48 -12.33 -19.28
CA ARG A 133 36.26 -10.95 -19.68
C ARG A 133 37.64 -10.40 -19.96
N LYS A 134 38.08 -10.59 -21.20
CA LYS A 134 39.25 -9.94 -21.76
C LYS A 134 39.14 -8.43 -21.57
N CYS A 135 40.26 -7.77 -21.35
CA CYS A 135 40.34 -6.33 -21.16
C CYS A 135 39.60 -5.59 -22.27
N GLY A 136 38.73 -4.64 -21.92
CA GLY A 136 37.94 -3.86 -22.89
C GLY A 136 38.75 -2.85 -23.70
N ILE A 137 40.05 -2.71 -23.41
CA ILE A 137 40.97 -1.77 -24.08
C ILE A 137 41.95 -2.54 -24.99
N CYS A 138 42.64 -3.54 -24.45
CA CYS A 138 43.67 -4.29 -25.19
C CYS A 138 43.37 -5.79 -25.39
N LEU A 139 42.21 -6.26 -24.95
CA LEU A 139 41.78 -7.66 -25.04
C LEU A 139 42.70 -8.68 -24.34
N GLY A 140 43.60 -8.22 -23.46
CA GLY A 140 44.44 -9.06 -22.62
C GLY A 140 43.67 -9.82 -21.53
N SER A 141 44.36 -10.70 -20.79
CA SER A 141 43.79 -11.55 -19.73
C SER A 141 43.52 -10.83 -18.40
N HIS A 142 43.72 -9.51 -18.32
CA HIS A 142 43.47 -8.68 -17.15
C HIS A 142 42.11 -7.96 -17.23
N MET A 143 41.62 -7.46 -16.10
CA MET A 143 40.43 -6.61 -16.03
C MET A 143 40.71 -5.24 -16.63
N THR A 144 39.71 -4.61 -17.27
CA THR A 144 39.85 -3.28 -17.89
C THR A 144 40.37 -2.19 -16.93
N LYS A 145 40.11 -2.33 -15.63
CA LYS A 145 40.58 -1.40 -14.59
C LYS A 145 42.09 -1.46 -14.36
N ASP A 146 42.67 -2.64 -14.54
CA ASP A 146 44.10 -2.93 -14.31
C ASP A 146 44.90 -2.89 -15.62
N CYS A 147 44.36 -2.25 -16.66
CA CYS A 147 45.01 -2.18 -17.95
C CYS A 147 46.13 -1.13 -17.93
N PRO A 148 47.37 -1.46 -18.32
CA PRO A 148 48.47 -0.48 -18.38
C PRO A 148 48.26 0.59 -19.47
N LEU A 149 47.35 0.36 -20.42
CA LEU A 149 46.97 1.31 -21.47
C LEU A 149 45.77 2.20 -21.07
N LYS A 150 45.31 2.11 -19.82
CA LYS A 150 44.27 2.98 -19.28
C LYS A 150 44.78 4.44 -19.25
N GLN A 151 44.01 5.35 -19.84
CA GLN A 151 44.37 6.77 -19.89
C GLN A 151 43.71 7.61 -18.79
N PHE A 152 42.62 7.13 -18.20
CA PHE A 152 41.82 7.88 -17.22
C PHE A 152 41.37 7.01 -16.05
N ASP A 153 41.33 7.54 -14.83
CA ASP A 153 40.94 6.80 -13.61
C ASP A 153 39.43 6.68 -13.38
N SER A 154 38.64 7.57 -13.96
CA SER A 154 37.18 7.60 -13.81
C SER A 154 36.47 7.76 -15.15
N GLY A 155 35.24 7.25 -15.24
CA GLY A 155 34.47 7.21 -16.48
C GLY A 155 35.03 6.21 -17.51
N CYS A 156 35.02 6.60 -18.77
CA CYS A 156 35.59 5.84 -19.87
C CYS A 156 37.12 5.81 -19.79
N TYR A 157 37.69 4.64 -19.51
CA TYR A 157 39.14 4.44 -19.41
C TYR A 157 39.94 4.76 -20.70
N LEU A 158 39.27 5.00 -21.84
CA LEU A 158 39.87 5.42 -23.12
C LEU A 158 39.75 6.92 -23.41
N CYS A 159 38.71 7.61 -22.96
CA CYS A 159 38.47 9.01 -23.35
C CYS A 159 38.00 9.94 -22.23
N GLY A 160 37.87 9.44 -21.00
CA GLY A 160 37.45 10.21 -19.82
C GLY A 160 35.96 10.55 -19.75
N GLY A 161 35.15 10.18 -20.74
CA GLY A 161 33.70 10.46 -20.75
C GLY A 161 32.96 9.64 -19.68
N SER A 162 32.09 10.26 -18.89
CA SER A 162 31.31 9.58 -17.85
C SER A 162 30.09 8.81 -18.38
N ASP A 163 29.68 9.08 -19.62
CA ASP A 163 28.46 8.53 -20.24
C ASP A 163 28.60 7.09 -20.78
N HIS A 164 29.83 6.57 -20.87
CA HIS A 164 30.08 5.22 -21.37
C HIS A 164 31.32 4.58 -20.75
N ILE A 165 31.41 3.25 -20.83
CA ILE A 165 32.61 2.50 -20.46
C ILE A 165 33.51 2.25 -21.67
N ALA A 166 34.80 1.98 -21.43
CA ALA A 166 35.82 1.76 -22.46
C ALA A 166 35.38 0.86 -23.64
N ARG A 167 34.60 -0.19 -23.36
CA ARG A 167 34.12 -1.14 -24.37
C ARG A 167 33.09 -0.55 -25.34
N ASN A 168 32.36 0.48 -24.91
CA ASN A 168 31.36 1.20 -25.71
C ASN A 168 31.88 2.60 -26.08
N CYS A 169 33.18 2.82 -26.02
CA CYS A 169 33.75 4.11 -26.36
C CYS A 169 33.60 4.37 -27.87
N PRO A 170 33.00 5.50 -28.29
CA PRO A 170 32.85 5.83 -29.70
C PRO A 170 34.20 6.08 -30.39
N LYS A 171 35.26 6.37 -29.61
CA LYS A 171 36.64 6.47 -30.10
C LYS A 171 37.34 5.13 -30.21
N SER A 172 36.74 4.04 -29.73
CA SER A 172 37.24 2.66 -29.90
C SER A 172 36.90 2.16 -31.31
N LEU A 173 37.39 2.85 -32.34
CA LEU A 173 37.15 2.51 -33.75
C LEU A 173 38.07 1.38 -34.23
N THR A 174 38.11 0.28 -33.48
CA THR A 174 38.49 -1.00 -34.06
C THR A 174 37.42 -2.06 -33.73
N LYS A 175 36.62 -2.36 -34.77
CA LYS A 175 35.75 -3.54 -34.99
C LYS A 175 34.24 -3.42 -34.68
N LYS A 176 33.51 -2.95 -35.71
CA LYS A 176 32.15 -3.34 -36.20
C LYS A 176 31.03 -3.51 -35.15
N SER A 177 30.00 -2.68 -35.12
CA SER A 177 28.98 -2.62 -36.18
C SER A 177 28.06 -1.41 -35.95
N SER A 178 27.88 -0.64 -37.01
CA SER A 178 26.87 0.37 -37.19
C SER A 178 25.52 -0.30 -37.51
N GLY A 179 24.43 0.33 -37.07
CA GLY A 179 23.05 0.09 -37.52
C GLY A 179 22.16 -0.52 -36.43
N ASP A 180 21.01 0.04 -36.05
CA ASP A 180 20.25 1.13 -36.63
C ASP A 180 19.19 1.55 -35.60
N SER A 181 19.03 2.86 -35.44
CA SER A 181 18.02 3.49 -34.62
C SER A 181 16.86 3.87 -35.53
N SER A 182 15.76 3.12 -35.56
CA SER A 182 14.44 3.60 -36.00
C SER A 182 13.34 2.60 -35.64
N ARG A 183 12.63 2.86 -34.53
CA ARG A 183 11.40 2.16 -34.15
C ARG A 183 10.24 3.13 -34.39
N PRO A 184 9.39 2.97 -35.42
CA PRO A 184 8.22 3.82 -35.54
C PRO A 184 7.12 3.32 -34.60
N SER A 185 6.48 4.27 -33.94
CA SER A 185 5.22 4.11 -33.22
C SER A 185 4.12 3.70 -34.19
N ALA A 186 3.39 2.63 -33.89
CA ALA A 186 2.16 2.28 -34.59
C ALA A 186 1.01 2.21 -33.58
N SER A 187 0.16 3.24 -33.65
CA SER A 187 -1.21 3.28 -33.15
C SER A 187 -2.13 2.39 -33.97
N GLY A 188 -3.17 1.86 -33.33
CA GLY A 188 -4.50 1.70 -33.93
C GLY A 188 -4.82 0.38 -34.61
N ASN A 189 -5.54 -0.48 -33.89
CA ASN A 189 -6.91 -0.88 -34.26
C ASN A 189 -7.62 -1.48 -33.04
#